data_AF-A0A840PLL1-F1
#
_entry.id   AF-A0A840PLL1-F1
#
_cell.length_a   1.000
_cell.length_b   1.000
_cell.length_c   1.000
_cell.angle_alpha   90.00
_cell.angle_beta   90.00
_cell.angle_gamma   90.00
#
_symmetry.space_group_name_H-M   'P 1'
#
loop_
_entity.id
_entity.type
_entity.pdbx_description
1 polymer ?
#
loop_
_entity_poly.entity_id
_entity_poly.type
_entity_poly.pdbx_seq_one_letter_code
_entity_poly.pdbx_strand_id
1 'polypeptide(L)'
;MYRIPVTGDIVRYRGKQGLHAVRAAIVTADVTTLDPRGVEVGAVPALDDAFHVHLWVFTPGQLGGFHEFNIPPGEDPGTWHWPVATG
;
A
#
# COMPACT_ATOMS: atom_id res chain seq x y z
N MET A 1 -11.90 12.59 -9.54
CA MET A 1 -11.96 12.32 -8.10
C MET A 1 -11.39 10.93 -7.90
N TYR A 2 -10.32 10.77 -7.12
CA TYR A 2 -9.76 9.44 -6.87
C TYR A 2 -10.69 8.65 -5.95
N ARG A 3 -10.91 7.38 -6.29
CA ARG A 3 -11.62 6.42 -5.43
C ARG A 3 -10.75 6.08 -4.22
N ILE A 4 -11.38 5.92 -3.05
CA ILE A 4 -10.76 5.38 -1.83
C ILE A 4 -10.30 3.93 -2.11
N PRO A 5 -9.05 3.56 -1.80
CA PRO A 5 -8.56 2.20 -1.99
C PRO A 5 -9.26 1.23 -1.03
N VAL A 6 -9.53 0.01 -1.50
CA VAL A 6 -10.07 -1.07 -0.67
C VAL A 6 -9.20 -2.32 -0.79
N THR A 7 -9.33 -3.21 0.19
CA THR A 7 -8.61 -4.48 0.24
C THR A 7 -8.80 -5.29 -1.04
N GLY A 8 -7.70 -5.80 -1.58
CA GLY A 8 -7.64 -6.49 -2.86
C GLY A 8 -7.31 -5.60 -4.06
N ASP A 9 -7.36 -4.27 -3.93
CA ASP A 9 -6.98 -3.37 -5.00
C ASP A 9 -5.49 -3.50 -5.35
N ILE A 10 -5.18 -3.46 -6.64
CA ILE A 10 -3.80 -3.44 -7.15
C ILE A 10 -3.42 -1.99 -7.45
N VAL A 11 -2.40 -1.51 -6.75
CA VAL A 11 -1.87 -0.15 -6.86
C VAL A 11 -0.40 -0.17 -7.29
N ARG A 12 0.11 1.00 -7.69
CA ARG A 12 1.54 1.22 -7.85
C ARG A 12 2.11 1.80 -6.57
N TYR A 13 3.15 1.18 -6.04
CA TYR A 13 3.92 1.68 -4.90
C TYR A 13 5.25 2.23 -5.39
N ARG A 14 5.62 3.44 -4.97
CA ARG A 14 6.95 3.99 -5.23
C ARG A 14 7.86 3.66 -4.06
N GLY A 15 8.83 2.77 -4.26
CA GLY A 15 9.66 2.29 -3.15
C GLY A 15 10.57 3.36 -2.55
N LYS A 16 10.79 3.32 -1.23
CA LYS A 16 11.87 4.12 -0.59
C LYS A 16 13.27 3.63 -0.99
N GLN A 17 13.38 2.38 -1.43
CA GLN A 17 14.63 1.70 -1.75
C GLN A 17 14.66 1.26 -3.22
N GLY A 18 15.86 1.21 -3.80
CA GLY A 18 16.07 0.79 -5.20
C GLY A 18 15.67 1.87 -6.21
N LEU A 19 16.30 3.05 -6.12
CA LEU A 19 16.13 4.17 -7.06
C LEU A 19 14.68 4.66 -7.21
N HIS A 20 13.90 4.57 -6.14
CA HIS A 20 12.48 4.96 -6.16
C HIS A 20 11.67 4.23 -7.23
N ALA A 21 12.03 2.96 -7.49
CA ALA A 21 11.38 2.12 -8.46
C ALA A 21 9.88 1.97 -8.14
N VAL A 22 9.08 2.06 -9.20
CA VAL A 22 7.65 1.79 -9.16
C VAL A 22 7.44 0.28 -9.16
N ARG A 23 6.65 -0.22 -8.22
CA ARG A 23 6.35 -1.64 -8.01
C ARG A 23 4.85 -1.85 -7.99
N ALA A 24 4.41 -3.05 -8.37
CA ALA A 24 3.03 -3.46 -8.12
C ALA A 24 2.87 -3.78 -6.62
N ALA A 25 1.73 -3.43 -6.05
CA ALA A 25 1.37 -3.77 -4.70
C ALA A 25 -0.14 -4.09 -4.60
N ILE A 26 -0.51 -4.96 -3.65
CA ILE A 26 -1.91 -5.25 -3.32
C ILE A 26 -2.24 -4.59 -1.98
N VAL A 27 -3.40 -3.94 -1.90
CA VAL A 27 -3.98 -3.46 -0.64
C VAL A 27 -4.39 -4.66 0.19
N THR A 28 -3.74 -4.82 1.34
CA THR A 28 -3.97 -5.93 2.28
C THR A 28 -4.86 -5.54 3.45
N ALA A 29 -4.91 -4.24 3.77
CA ALA A 29 -5.87 -3.69 4.73
C ALA A 29 -6.20 -2.24 4.39
N ASP A 30 -7.46 -1.87 4.60
CA ASP A 30 -8.02 -0.53 4.57
C ASP A 30 -8.82 -0.28 5.87
N VAL A 31 -9.39 0.91 6.03
CA VAL A 31 -10.11 1.29 7.27
C VAL A 31 -11.32 0.39 7.59
N THR A 32 -11.85 -0.36 6.62
CA THR A 32 -12.97 -1.26 6.81
C THR A 32 -12.56 -2.70 7.14
N THR A 33 -11.30 -3.07 6.88
CA THR A 33 -10.82 -4.46 6.99
C THR A 33 -9.69 -4.64 8.00
N LEU A 34 -9.01 -3.57 8.41
CA LEU A 34 -7.98 -3.64 9.44
C LEU A 34 -8.57 -4.15 10.76
N ASP A 35 -8.06 -5.26 11.30
CA ASP A 35 -8.52 -5.81 12.59
C ASP A 35 -8.07 -4.86 13.72
N PRO A 36 -9.01 -4.20 14.43
CA PRO A 36 -8.66 -3.28 15.50
C PRO A 36 -7.90 -3.96 16.64
N ARG A 37 -8.14 -5.26 16.90
CA ARG A 37 -7.42 -5.99 17.95
C ARG A 37 -5.95 -6.17 17.60
N GLY A 38 -5.63 -6.31 16.32
CA GLY A 38 -4.25 -6.37 15.83
C GLY A 38 -3.50 -5.06 16.10
N VAL A 39 -4.19 -3.93 15.96
CA VAL A 39 -3.67 -2.59 16.30
C VAL A 39 -3.51 -2.44 17.82
N GLU A 40 -4.53 -2.80 18.60
CA GLU A 40 -4.53 -2.71 20.07
C GLU A 40 -3.35 -3.46 20.72
N VAL A 41 -2.98 -4.63 20.18
CA VAL A 41 -1.84 -5.42 20.69
C VAL A 41 -0.50 -5.05 20.03
N GLY A 42 -0.48 -4.05 19.14
CA GLY A 42 0.73 -3.58 18.47
C GLY A 42 1.29 -4.53 17.41
N ALA A 43 0.50 -5.47 16.90
CA ALA A 43 0.92 -6.40 15.85
C ALA A 43 1.03 -5.71 14.47
N VAL A 44 0.20 -4.70 14.23
CA VAL A 44 0.21 -3.87 13.01
C VAL A 44 -0.07 -2.40 13.38
N PRO A 45 0.48 -1.42 12.65
CA PRO A 45 0.17 -0.01 12.87
C PRO A 45 -1.29 0.33 12.54
N ALA A 46 -1.83 1.38 13.16
CA ALA A 46 -3.09 1.97 12.73
C ALA A 46 -2.95 2.64 11.35
N LEU A 47 -4.09 2.91 10.69
CA LEU A 47 -4.15 3.78 9.52
C LEU A 47 -4.46 5.21 9.97
N ASP A 48 -3.75 6.19 9.40
CA ASP A 48 -3.94 7.60 9.75
C ASP A 48 -5.28 8.15 9.22
N ASP A 49 -5.68 7.74 8.01
CA ASP A 49 -6.96 8.10 7.41
C ASP A 49 -7.46 7.06 6.38
N ALA A 50 -8.60 7.35 5.73
CA ALA A 50 -9.24 6.47 4.75
C ALA A 50 -8.43 6.23 3.46
N PHE A 51 -7.42 7.06 3.17
CA PHE A 51 -6.54 6.89 2.02
C PHE A 51 -5.23 6.18 2.37
N HIS A 52 -4.94 5.99 3.66
CA HIS A 52 -3.82 5.17 4.08
C HIS A 52 -4.18 3.69 4.00
N VAL A 53 -3.22 2.86 3.60
CA VAL A 53 -3.42 1.41 3.43
C VAL A 53 -2.22 0.62 3.93
N HIS A 54 -2.43 -0.67 4.19
CA HIS A 54 -1.33 -1.64 4.28
C HIS A 54 -1.17 -2.35 2.94
N LEU A 55 0.07 -2.57 2.52
CA LEU A 55 0.39 -3.13 1.23
C LEU A 55 1.23 -4.40 1.36
N TRP A 56 1.02 -5.33 0.43
CA TRP A 56 2.03 -6.30 0.04
C TRP A 56 2.67 -5.84 -1.27
N VAL A 57 3.97 -5.55 -1.24
CA VAL A 57 4.72 -5.00 -2.38
C VAL A 57 5.54 -6.10 -3.04
N PHE A 58 5.37 -6.25 -4.36
CA PHE A 58 6.13 -7.22 -5.16
C PHE A 58 7.47 -6.64 -5.62
N THR A 59 8.52 -7.46 -5.59
CA THR A 59 9.82 -7.09 -6.15
C THR A 59 10.05 -7.82 -7.47
N PRO A 60 10.21 -7.12 -8.61
CA PRO A 60 10.49 -7.74 -9.89
C PRO A 60 11.73 -8.66 -9.84
N GLY A 61 11.60 -9.88 -10.35
CA GLY A 61 12.68 -10.86 -10.38
C GLY A 61 12.95 -11.58 -9.05
N GLN A 62 12.15 -11.34 -8.01
CA GLN A 62 12.25 -12.06 -6.73
C GLN A 62 11.00 -12.91 -6.48
N LEU A 63 11.18 -14.01 -5.75
CA LEU A 63 10.07 -14.81 -5.24
C LEU A 63 9.50 -14.11 -3.99
N GLY A 64 8.26 -13.60 -4.10
CA GLY A 64 7.55 -12.97 -2.98
C GLY A 64 7.57 -11.44 -3.01
N GLY A 65 7.53 -10.86 -1.82
CA GLY A 65 7.35 -9.43 -1.58
C GLY A 65 7.58 -9.07 -0.13
N PHE A 66 7.20 -7.86 0.26
CA PHE A 66 7.31 -7.38 1.64
C PHE A 66 6.11 -6.52 2.02
N HIS A 67 5.87 -6.42 3.33
CA HIS A 67 4.81 -5.58 3.88
C HIS A 67 5.26 -4.12 3.96
N GLU A 68 4.34 -3.22 3.64
CA GLU A 68 4.43 -1.79 3.91
C GLU A 68 3.17 -1.37 4.66
N PHE A 69 3.34 -0.54 5.69
CA PHE A 69 2.26 -0.21 6.62
C PHE A 69 1.95 1.29 6.59
N ASN A 70 0.67 1.61 6.77
CA ASN A 70 0.14 2.96 6.83
C ASN A 70 0.67 3.88 5.71
N ILE A 71 0.44 3.48 4.45
CA ILE A 71 1.02 4.12 3.27
C ILE A 71 0.05 5.14 2.69
N PRO A 72 0.42 6.43 2.58
CA PRO A 72 -0.41 7.46 1.96
C PRO A 72 -0.40 7.41 0.42
N PRO A 73 -1.40 8.03 -0.24
CA PRO A 73 -1.34 8.27 -1.68
C PRO A 73 -0.28 9.32 -2.03
N GLY A 74 0.31 9.23 -3.22
CA GLY A 74 1.24 10.23 -3.72
C GLY A 74 2.12 9.76 -4.87
N GLU A 75 3.07 10.62 -5.22
CA GLU A 75 4.12 10.34 -6.22
C GLU A 75 5.52 10.30 -5.61
N ASP A 76 5.66 10.54 -4.32
CA ASP A 76 6.95 10.51 -3.62
C ASP A 76 7.34 9.08 -3.21
N PRO A 77 8.64 8.82 -2.95
CA PRO A 77 9.07 7.54 -2.39
C PRO A 77 8.35 7.24 -1.07
N GLY A 78 7.79 6.03 -0.95
CA GLY A 78 6.99 5.61 0.19
C GLY A 78 5.50 5.88 0.05
N THR A 79 4.99 6.14 -1.16
CA THR A 79 3.57 6.42 -1.42
C THR A 79 2.97 5.48 -2.47
N TRP A 80 1.64 5.42 -2.54
CA TRP A 80 0.91 4.67 -3.56
C TRP A 80 0.15 5.57 -4.55
N HIS A 81 -0.06 5.09 -5.77
CA HIS A 81 -0.97 5.72 -6.74
C HIS A 81 -1.71 4.68 -7.58
N TRP A 82 -2.86 5.06 -8.13
CA TRP A 82 -3.58 4.23 -9.08
C TRP A 82 -2.74 4.01 -10.35
N PRO A 83 -2.75 2.81 -10.94
CA PRO A 83 -2.15 2.61 -12.25
C PRO A 83 -2.75 3.61 -13.24
N VAL A 84 -1.89 4.40 -13.89
CA VAL A 84 -2.34 5.28 -14.97
C VAL A 84 -2.87 4.38 -16.08
N ALA A 85 -4.12 4.57 -16.48
CA ALA A 85 -4.67 3.91 -17.66
C ALA A 85 -3.86 4.40 -18.86
N THR A 86 -2.97 3.56 -19.39
CA THR A 86 -2.38 3.78 -20.70
C THR A 86 -3.46 3.45 -21.71
N GLY A 87 -4.08 4.50 -22.27
CA GLY A 87 -4.90 4.40 -23.48
C GLY A 87 -4.03 4.15 -24.71
#